data_AF-A0A6G1EUY8-F1
#
_entry.id   AF-A0A6G1EUY8-F1
#
_cell.length_a   1.000
_cell.length_b   1.000
_cell.length_c   1.000
_cell.angle_alpha   90.00
_cell.angle_beta   90.00
_cell.angle_gamma   90.00
#
_symmetry.space_group_name_H-M   'P 1'
#
loop_
_entity.id
_entity.type
_entity.pdbx_description
1 polymer ?
#
loop_
_entity_poly.entity_id
_entity_poly.type
_entity_poly.pdbx_seq_one_letter_code
_entity_poly.pdbx_strand_id
1 'polypeptide(L)'
;MDEICELEGAPLLNLLVEMSSFAYNNVFIEVDRCMASGSDIAGSFADGCMMEGVFVDAFATFLLKEEMRDMPQTYGKPVFTPTTVANLLNIKNITRNGGNKKFVLLVLADHLRDVLCHVLIKGAKLIILPVLNNDH
;
A
#
# COMPACT_ATOMS: atom_id res chain seq x y z
N MET A 1 -0.73 -6.36 -60.16
CA MET A 1 -0.72 -5.33 -59.11
C MET A 1 -1.90 -5.66 -58.22
N ASP A 2 -1.62 -6.02 -56.97
CA ASP A 2 -2.49 -5.91 -55.78
C ASP A 2 -2.02 -6.96 -54.77
N GLU A 3 -0.91 -6.64 -54.09
CA GLU A 3 -0.42 -7.43 -52.96
C GLU A 3 0.31 -6.49 -51.98
N ILE A 4 -0.38 -5.47 -51.49
CA ILE A 4 0.03 -4.71 -50.31
C ILE A 4 -1.26 -4.23 -49.64
N CYS A 5 -1.79 -4.95 -48.64
CA CYS A 5 -2.68 -4.37 -47.61
C CYS A 5 -3.11 -5.37 -46.50
N GLU A 6 -2.29 -6.32 -46.06
CA GLU A 6 -2.64 -7.11 -44.86
C GLU A 6 -1.40 -7.50 -44.06
N LEU A 7 -0.74 -6.55 -43.37
CA LEU A 7 0.31 -6.92 -42.39
C LEU A 7 0.66 -5.86 -41.33
N GLU A 8 -0.24 -4.95 -40.96
CA GLU A 8 0.07 -3.92 -39.93
C GLU A 8 -0.78 -3.98 -38.64
N GLY A 9 -1.80 -4.85 -38.54
CA GLY A 9 -2.69 -4.87 -37.36
C GLY A 9 -2.31 -5.84 -36.23
N ALA A 10 -1.89 -7.06 -36.58
CA ALA A 10 -1.67 -8.14 -35.60
C ALA A 10 -0.42 -7.98 -34.70
N PRO A 11 0.73 -7.48 -35.19
CA PRO A 11 1.93 -7.34 -34.36
C PRO A 11 1.77 -6.28 -33.27
N LEU A 12 1.08 -5.17 -33.57
CA LEU A 12 0.85 -4.08 -32.62
C LEU A 12 -0.13 -4.47 -31.51
N LEU A 13 -1.18 -5.24 -31.85
CA LEU A 13 -2.10 -5.77 -30.85
C LEU A 13 -1.41 -6.77 -29.90
N ASN A 14 -0.59 -7.67 -30.43
CA ASN A 14 0.18 -8.59 -29.59
C ASN A 14 1.20 -7.85 -28.72
N LEU A 15 1.87 -6.83 -29.26
CA LEU A 15 2.79 -6.00 -28.48
C LEU A 15 2.05 -5.22 -27.38
N LEU A 16 0.85 -4.69 -27.66
CA LEU A 16 0.01 -4.03 -26.66
C LEU A 16 -0.49 -5.00 -25.59
N VAL A 17 -0.85 -6.24 -25.96
CA VAL A 17 -1.25 -7.30 -25.04
C VAL A 17 -0.07 -7.75 -24.17
N GLU A 18 1.13 -7.89 -24.76
CA GLU A 18 2.34 -8.23 -24.02
C GLU A 18 2.77 -7.09 -23.08
N MET A 19 2.78 -5.84 -23.56
CA MET A 19 3.10 -4.67 -22.74
C MET A 19 2.09 -4.45 -21.62
N SER A 20 0.80 -4.70 -21.88
CA SER A 20 -0.22 -4.65 -20.83
C SER A 20 -0.05 -5.81 -19.85
N SER A 21 0.23 -7.04 -20.30
CA SER A 21 0.51 -8.17 -19.38
C SER A 21 1.76 -7.96 -18.54
N PHE A 22 2.80 -7.33 -19.12
CA PHE A 22 4.05 -6.98 -18.46
C PHE A 22 3.82 -5.90 -17.42
N ALA A 23 3.04 -4.86 -17.75
CA ALA A 23 2.67 -3.85 -16.77
C ALA A 23 1.76 -4.41 -15.68
N TYR A 24 0.81 -5.29 -16.00
CA TYR A 24 -0.16 -5.78 -15.02
C TYR A 24 0.46 -6.67 -13.94
N ASN A 25 1.46 -7.49 -14.27
CA ASN A 25 1.98 -8.53 -13.36
C ASN A 25 3.33 -8.19 -12.70
N ASN A 26 3.96 -7.08 -13.08
CA ASN A 26 5.25 -6.69 -12.52
C ASN A 26 5.07 -5.77 -11.30
N VAL A 27 5.90 -5.98 -10.28
CA VAL A 27 6.02 -5.09 -9.12
C VAL A 27 6.71 -3.81 -9.57
N PHE A 28 6.05 -2.67 -9.38
CA PHE A 28 6.61 -1.35 -9.72
C PHE A 28 7.02 -0.54 -8.50
N ILE A 29 6.39 -0.79 -7.37
CA ILE A 29 6.70 -0.11 -6.10
C ILE A 29 7.08 -1.18 -5.10
N GLU A 30 8.30 -1.07 -4.57
CA GLU A 30 8.78 -1.84 -3.43
C GLU A 30 9.37 -0.86 -2.42
N VAL A 31 8.65 -0.64 -1.31
CA VAL A 31 9.07 0.25 -0.22
C VAL A 31 8.87 -0.49 1.09
N ASP A 32 9.98 -0.91 1.69
CA ASP A 32 9.97 -1.70 2.93
C ASP A 32 9.08 -2.95 2.78
N ARG A 33 7.98 -3.06 3.52
CA ARG A 33 7.02 -4.19 3.43
C ARG A 33 5.88 -3.96 2.42
N CYS A 34 5.91 -2.84 1.70
CA CYS A 34 4.88 -2.49 0.73
C CYS A 34 5.34 -2.88 -0.67
N MET A 35 4.55 -3.72 -1.35
CA MET A 35 4.75 -4.08 -2.75
C MET A 35 3.46 -3.78 -3.52
N ALA A 36 3.59 -3.14 -4.68
CA ALA A 36 2.46 -2.88 -5.56
C ALA A 36 2.83 -3.16 -7.02
N SER A 37 1.94 -3.86 -7.70
CA SER A 37 1.98 -4.15 -9.12
C SER A 37 1.34 -3.04 -9.95
N GLY A 38 1.43 -3.14 -11.28
CA GLY A 38 0.73 -2.20 -12.15
C GLY A 38 -0.79 -2.29 -12.03
N SER A 39 -1.34 -3.47 -11.73
CA SER A 39 -2.77 -3.61 -11.49
C SER A 39 -3.21 -2.90 -10.23
N ASP A 40 -2.41 -2.98 -9.16
CA ASP A 40 -2.73 -2.36 -7.87
C ASP A 40 -2.72 -0.82 -8.00
N ILE A 41 -1.76 -0.28 -8.76
CA ILE A 41 -1.67 1.15 -9.08
C ILE A 41 -2.88 1.57 -9.92
N ALA A 42 -3.17 0.87 -11.01
CA ALA A 42 -4.28 1.20 -11.88
C ALA A 42 -5.63 1.15 -11.13
N GLY A 43 -5.81 0.15 -10.26
CA GLY A 43 -7.01 -0.01 -9.44
C GLY A 43 -7.17 1.01 -8.32
N SER A 44 -6.06 1.54 -7.79
CA SER A 44 -6.09 2.50 -6.68
C SER A 44 -6.18 3.97 -7.09
N PHE A 45 -5.72 4.30 -8.30
CA PHE A 45 -5.60 5.69 -8.76
C PHE A 45 -6.49 6.03 -9.98
N ALA A 46 -7.33 5.09 -10.42
CA ALA A 46 -8.36 5.37 -11.42
C ALA A 46 -9.46 6.29 -10.86
N ASP A 47 -10.16 6.99 -11.74
CA ASP A 47 -11.24 7.91 -11.35
C ASP A 47 -12.37 7.17 -10.62
N GLY A 48 -12.78 7.71 -9.48
CA GLY A 48 -13.78 7.09 -8.60
C GLY A 48 -13.31 5.84 -7.82
N CYS A 49 -12.04 5.44 -7.93
CA CYS A 49 -11.50 4.34 -7.15
C CYS A 49 -10.91 4.81 -5.81
N MET A 50 -10.98 3.93 -4.82
CA MET A 50 -10.37 4.14 -3.51
C MET A 50 -8.93 3.66 -3.52
N MET A 51 -8.03 4.49 -2.99
CA MET A 51 -6.63 4.12 -2.82
C MET A 51 -6.50 2.98 -1.80
N GLU A 52 -5.74 1.94 -2.16
CA GLU A 52 -5.44 0.88 -1.21
C GLU A 52 -4.47 1.32 -0.10
N GLY A 53 -4.63 0.74 1.09
CA GLY A 53 -3.81 1.08 2.26
C GLY A 53 -2.30 0.88 2.07
N VAL A 54 -1.88 0.00 1.14
CA VAL A 54 -0.47 -0.22 0.79
C VAL A 54 0.21 1.06 0.28
N PHE A 55 -0.53 1.91 -0.44
CA PHE A 55 -0.01 3.18 -0.94
C PHE A 55 0.09 4.24 0.15
N VAL A 56 -0.85 4.24 1.12
CA VAL A 56 -0.77 5.07 2.32
C VAL A 56 0.47 4.70 3.14
N ASP A 57 0.69 3.39 3.34
CA ASP A 57 1.82 2.86 4.11
C ASP A 57 3.16 3.17 3.44
N ALA A 58 3.26 2.97 2.12
CA ALA A 58 4.45 3.30 1.34
C ALA A 58 4.76 4.80 1.37
N PHE A 59 3.74 5.66 1.17
CA PHE A 59 3.92 7.10 1.16
C PHE A 59 4.31 7.66 2.53
N ALA A 60 3.68 7.19 3.60
CA ALA A 60 4.06 7.58 4.95
C ALA A 60 5.49 7.13 5.30
N THR A 61 5.88 5.93 4.87
CA THR A 61 7.26 5.44 5.04
C THR A 61 8.26 6.34 4.33
N PHE A 62 7.93 6.81 3.12
CA PHE A 62 8.75 7.77 2.38
C PHE A 62 8.85 9.10 3.12
N LEU A 63 7.73 9.69 3.54
CA LEU A 63 7.69 10.95 4.28
C LEU A 63 8.49 10.88 5.58
N LEU A 64 8.35 9.80 6.37
CA LEU A 64 9.14 9.65 7.59
C LEU A 64 10.63 9.53 7.30
N LYS A 65 11.02 8.80 6.24
CA LYS A 65 12.44 8.69 5.88
C LYS A 65 13.04 10.03 5.47
N GLU A 66 12.28 10.88 4.78
CA GLU A 66 12.70 12.24 4.47
C GLU A 66 12.74 13.12 5.72
N GLU A 67 11.69 13.14 6.52
CA GLU A 67 11.62 13.95 7.75
C GLU A 67 12.73 13.57 8.75
N MET A 68 12.99 12.28 8.91
CA MET A 68 14.04 11.78 9.81
C MET A 68 15.46 12.05 9.31
N ARG A 69 15.65 12.33 8.01
CA ARG A 69 16.97 12.68 7.44
C ARG A 69 17.48 14.00 8.03
N ASP A 70 16.58 14.97 8.18
CA ASP A 70 16.91 16.33 8.58
C ASP A 70 16.59 16.59 10.07
N MET A 71 15.97 15.64 10.76
CA MET A 71 15.57 15.78 12.16
C MET A 71 16.76 15.67 13.14
N PRO A 72 16.97 16.64 14.04
CA PRO A 72 17.98 16.55 15.09
C PRO A 72 17.74 15.36 16.02
N GLN A 73 18.80 14.67 16.45
CA GLN A 73 18.71 13.51 17.36
C GLN A 73 18.09 13.82 18.74
N THR A 74 17.96 15.10 19.09
CA THR A 74 17.33 15.58 20.34
C THR A 74 15.80 15.66 20.26
N TYR A 75 15.24 15.69 19.05
CA TYR A 75 13.80 15.57 18.84
C TYR A 75 13.35 14.12 18.95
N GLY A 76 12.16 13.92 19.52
CA GLY A 76 11.60 12.57 19.59
C GLY A 76 11.12 12.16 18.21
N LYS A 77 11.49 10.95 17.80
CA LYS A 77 11.23 10.46 16.44
C LYS A 77 9.75 10.07 16.30
N PRO A 78 9.05 10.49 15.24
CA PRO A 78 7.73 9.96 14.95
C PRO A 78 7.84 8.48 14.61
N VAL A 79 6.86 7.69 15.04
CA VAL A 79 6.70 6.29 14.66
C VAL A 79 5.40 6.17 13.88
N PHE A 80 5.50 5.79 12.61
CA PHE A 80 4.34 5.48 11.81
C PHE A 80 3.98 4.00 11.96
N THR A 81 2.69 3.74 12.10
CA THR A 81 2.15 2.38 12.14
C THR A 81 1.41 2.10 10.84
N PRO A 82 1.55 0.92 10.24
CA PRO A 82 0.89 0.62 8.98
C PRO A 82 -0.64 0.53 9.14
N THR A 83 -1.38 0.78 8.07
CA THR A 83 -2.85 0.70 7.98
C THR A 83 -3.39 -0.66 8.42
N THR A 84 -2.60 -1.73 8.31
CA THR A 84 -2.94 -3.06 8.84
C THR A 84 -3.15 -3.06 10.37
N VAL A 85 -2.40 -2.26 11.13
CA VAL A 85 -2.63 -2.06 12.57
C VAL A 85 -3.98 -1.37 12.80
N ALA A 86 -4.27 -0.34 12.01
CA ALA A 86 -5.53 0.36 12.09
C ALA A 86 -6.71 -0.52 11.70
N ASN A 87 -6.57 -1.43 10.74
CA ASN A 87 -7.61 -2.40 10.40
C ASN A 87 -7.94 -3.36 11.55
N LEU A 88 -6.94 -3.72 12.36
CA LEU A 88 -7.14 -4.55 13.56
C LEU A 88 -7.76 -3.76 14.73
N LEU A 89 -7.53 -2.45 14.79
CA LEU A 89 -8.10 -1.55 15.79
C LEU A 89 -9.50 -1.03 15.40
N ASN A 90 -9.73 -0.78 14.11
CA ASN A 90 -10.93 -0.19 13.54
C ASN A 90 -12.02 -1.24 13.32
N ILE A 91 -12.17 -2.15 14.29
CA ILE A 91 -13.29 -3.07 14.36
C ILE A 91 -14.49 -2.25 14.84
N LYS A 92 -15.08 -1.49 13.93
CA LYS A 92 -16.54 -1.47 13.87
C LYS A 92 -16.97 -2.87 13.42
N ASN A 93 -18.14 -3.32 13.86
CA ASN A 93 -18.88 -4.44 13.26
C ASN A 93 -19.17 -4.15 11.75
N ILE A 94 -18.17 -3.98 10.90
CA ILE A 94 -18.35 -3.77 9.46
C ILE A 94 -18.35 -5.15 8.83
N THR A 95 -19.56 -5.67 8.66
CA THR A 95 -19.87 -6.76 7.76
C THR A 95 -19.53 -6.35 6.32
N ARG A 96 -18.27 -6.45 5.90
CA ARG A 96 -17.95 -6.64 4.49
C ARG A 96 -18.06 -8.16 4.25
N ASN A 97 -19.03 -8.60 3.46
CA ASN A 97 -19.47 -9.99 3.28
C ASN A 97 -20.14 -10.68 4.49
N GLY A 98 -20.81 -9.93 5.39
CA GLY A 98 -21.66 -10.53 6.43
C GLY A 98 -20.93 -11.18 7.62
N GLY A 99 -19.59 -11.12 7.66
CA GLY A 99 -18.80 -11.64 8.78
C GLY A 99 -18.51 -10.57 9.84
N ASN A 100 -18.97 -10.77 11.07
CA ASN A 100 -18.50 -9.99 12.23
C ASN A 100 -17.13 -10.52 12.69
N LYS A 101 -16.04 -9.86 12.28
CA LYS A 101 -14.72 -10.13 12.87
C LYS A 101 -14.64 -9.47 14.24
N LYS A 102 -14.52 -10.28 15.30
CA LYS A 102 -14.37 -9.79 16.67
C LYS A 102 -12.95 -9.29 16.91
N PHE A 103 -12.81 -8.23 17.70
CA PHE A 103 -11.50 -7.78 18.19
C PHE A 103 -10.81 -8.87 19.01
N VAL A 104 -9.56 -9.15 18.67
CA VAL A 104 -8.69 -10.10 19.37
C VAL A 104 -7.38 -9.40 19.72
N LEU A 105 -7.21 -9.09 21.00
CA LEU A 105 -6.03 -8.39 21.51
C LEU A 105 -4.72 -9.11 21.15
N LEU A 106 -4.71 -10.45 21.20
CA LEU A 106 -3.52 -11.24 20.90
C LEU A 106 -3.07 -11.06 19.44
N VAL A 107 -4.02 -11.06 18.50
CA VAL A 107 -3.72 -10.84 17.06
C VAL A 107 -3.14 -9.45 16.84
N LEU A 108 -3.70 -8.42 17.50
CA LEU A 108 -3.14 -7.07 17.45
C LEU A 108 -1.75 -7.03 18.06
N ALA A 109 -1.52 -7.66 19.21
CA ALA A 109 -0.23 -7.65 19.89
C ALA A 109 0.86 -8.36 19.08
N ASP A 110 0.54 -9.50 18.47
CA ASP A 110 1.46 -10.23 17.60
C ASP A 110 1.76 -9.43 16.33
N HIS A 111 0.74 -8.80 15.73
CA HIS A 111 0.93 -7.93 14.57
C HIS A 111 1.76 -6.69 14.88
N LEU A 112 1.49 -6.03 16.02
CA LEU A 112 2.31 -4.91 16.50
C LEU A 112 3.76 -5.31 16.75
N ARG A 113 3.99 -6.51 17.31
CA ARG A 113 5.34 -7.03 17.52
C ARG A 113 6.05 -7.23 16.19
N ASP A 114 5.35 -7.75 15.19
CA ASP A 114 5.91 -7.97 13.86
C ASP A 114 6.23 -6.65 13.14
N VAL A 115 5.30 -5.68 13.12
CA VAL A 115 5.52 -4.41 12.38
C VAL A 115 6.48 -3.46 13.10
N LEU A 116 6.62 -3.56 14.43
CA LEU A 116 7.51 -2.70 15.20
C LEU A 116 8.85 -3.35 15.56
N CYS A 117 9.13 -4.60 15.15
CA CYS A 117 10.33 -5.33 15.56
C CYS A 117 11.65 -4.64 15.19
N HIS A 118 11.64 -3.80 14.15
CA HIS A 118 12.80 -3.04 13.69
C HIS A 118 12.70 -1.53 13.95
N VAL A 119 11.64 -1.10 14.64
CA VAL A 119 11.39 0.32 14.94
C VAL A 119 11.98 0.66 16.31
N LEU A 120 12.84 1.68 16.37
CA LEU A 120 13.36 2.18 17.63
C LEU A 120 12.30 3.04 18.35
N ILE A 121 11.43 2.39 19.13
CA ILE A 121 10.37 3.08 19.89
C ILE A 121 10.96 3.92 21.06
N LYS A 122 12.16 3.57 21.53
CA LYS A 122 12.80 4.29 22.64
C LYS A 122 13.14 5.73 22.22
N GLY A 123 12.43 6.70 22.80
CA GLY A 123 12.56 8.12 22.45
C GLY A 123 11.53 8.59 21.42
N ALA A 124 10.60 7.72 20.99
CA ALA A 124 9.45 8.14 20.21
C ALA A 124 8.57 9.09 21.03
N LYS A 125 8.24 10.25 20.44
CA LYS A 125 7.35 11.25 21.07
C LYS A 125 5.99 11.33 20.39
N LEU A 126 5.86 10.76 19.20
CA LEU A 126 4.64 10.77 18.40
C LEU A 126 4.46 9.40 17.76
N ILE A 127 3.25 8.85 17.85
CA ILE A 127 2.83 7.68 17.09
C ILE A 127 1.74 8.16 16.11
N ILE A 128 1.93 7.87 14.83
CA ILE A 128 1.00 8.20 13.76
C ILE A 128 0.29 6.92 13.35
N LEU A 129 -1.03 6.91 13.48
CA LEU A 129 -1.90 5.80 13.12
C LEU A 129 -2.81 6.23 11.96
N PRO A 130 -2.58 5.75 10.72
CA PRO A 130 -3.46 6.02 9.60
C PRO A 130 -4.78 5.28 9.85
N VAL A 131 -5.90 5.99 9.91
CA VAL A 131 -7.22 5.37 10.14
C VAL A 131 -7.95 5.26 8.82
N LEU A 132 -8.16 4.02 8.36
CA LEU A 132 -9.04 3.71 7.22
C LEU A 132 -10.40 3.29 7.76
N ASN A 133 -11.44 4.10 7.57
CA ASN A 133 -12.79 3.85 8.04
C ASN A 133 -13.82 4.00 6.90
N ASN A 134 -14.25 2.86 6.36
CA ASN A 134 -15.06 2.78 5.14
C ASN A 134 -14.29 3.37 3.95
N ASP A 135 -14.85 4.38 3.33
CA ASP A 135 -14.35 5.09 2.15
C ASP A 135 -13.56 6.36 2.56
N HIS A 136 -13.05 6.41 3.80
CA HIS A 136 -12.35 7.54 4.40
C HIS A 136 -11.04 7.12 5.06
#